data_AF-A0A6B2V0Y5-F1
#
_entry.id   AF-A0A6B2V0Y5-F1
#
_cell.length_a   1.000
_cell.length_b   1.000
_cell.length_c   1.000
_cell.angle_alpha   90.00
_cell.angle_beta   90.00
_cell.angle_gamma   90.00
#
_symmetry.space_group_name_H-M   'P 1'
#
loop_
_entity.id
_entity.type
_entity.pdbx_description
1 polymer ?
#
loop_
_entity_poly.entity_id
_entity_poly.type
_entity_poly.pdbx_seq_one_letter_code
_entity_poly.pdbx_strand_id
1 'polypeptide(L)'
;AASALAGAARQLARWARENDEPETADRARALTARLLAHPLLAGAGAGVLDFRRRSCCLYYRVPGGGVCGDCCFARAPRSSARGSSG
;
A
#
# COMPACT_ATOMS: atom_id res chain seq x y z
N ALA A 1 2.22 1.98 -9.03
CA ALA A 1 2.76 0.61 -9.01
C ALA A 1 3.04 0.07 -7.59
N ALA A 2 3.83 0.75 -6.75
CA ALA A 2 4.24 0.24 -5.42
C ALA A 2 3.11 -0.31 -4.52
N SER A 3 1.99 0.42 -4.36
CA SER A 3 0.85 -0.08 -3.59
C SER A 3 0.11 -1.27 -4.19
N ALA A 4 0.02 -1.34 -5.53
CA ALA A 4 -0.60 -2.49 -6.17
C ALA A 4 0.26 -3.74 -5.89
N LEU A 5 1.58 -3.61 -5.98
CA LEU A 5 2.53 -4.64 -5.60
C LEU A 5 2.38 -5.05 -4.13
N ALA A 6 2.37 -4.09 -3.19
CA ALA A 6 2.19 -4.39 -1.75
C ALA A 6 0.84 -5.05 -1.45
N GLY A 7 -0.23 -4.61 -2.13
CA GLY A 7 -1.54 -5.23 -2.07
C GLY A 7 -1.54 -6.69 -2.52
N ALA A 8 -0.92 -6.97 -3.67
CA ALA A 8 -0.76 -8.32 -4.19
C ALA A 8 0.08 -9.20 -3.24
N ALA A 9 1.19 -8.66 -2.71
CA ALA A 9 2.04 -9.36 -1.76
C ALA A 9 1.29 -9.77 -0.49
N ARG A 10 0.43 -8.89 0.07
CA ARG A 10 -0.42 -9.22 1.20
C ARG A 10 -1.43 -10.32 0.87
N GLN A 11 -2.00 -10.32 -0.33
CA GLN A 11 -2.93 -11.37 -0.75
C GLN A 11 -2.22 -12.72 -0.84
N LEU A 12 -1.04 -12.77 -1.47
CA LEU A 12 -0.22 -13.98 -1.55
C LEU A 12 0.20 -14.47 -0.16
N ALA A 13 0.66 -13.57 0.71
CA ALA A 13 1.06 -13.93 2.07
C ALA A 13 -0.11 -14.45 2.92
N ARG A 14 -1.33 -13.92 2.73
CA ARG A 14 -2.53 -14.46 3.38
C ARG A 14 -2.87 -15.85 2.86
N TRP A 15 -2.97 -16.00 1.55
CA TRP A 15 -3.25 -17.29 0.92
C TRP A 15 -2.24 -18.35 1.36
N ALA A 16 -0.95 -18.01 1.34
CA ALA A 16 0.12 -18.93 1.75
C ALA A 16 -0.05 -19.42 3.20
N ARG A 17 -0.43 -18.53 4.12
CA ARG A 17 -0.72 -18.93 5.52
C ARG A 17 -1.96 -19.81 5.64
N GLU A 18 -3.01 -19.50 4.89
CA GLU A 18 -4.25 -20.28 4.87
C GLU A 18 -4.04 -21.69 4.31
N ASN A 19 -2.98 -21.91 3.54
CA ASN A 19 -2.64 -23.19 2.91
C ASN A 19 -1.41 -23.87 3.53
N ASP A 20 -0.91 -23.38 4.68
CA ASP A 20 0.29 -23.90 5.36
C ASP A 20 1.56 -23.92 4.48
N GLU A 21 1.73 -22.88 3.65
CA GLU A 21 2.80 -22.70 2.67
C GLU A 21 3.77 -21.56 3.09
N PRO A 22 4.53 -21.70 4.19
CA PRO A 22 5.35 -20.61 4.75
C PRO A 22 6.44 -20.14 3.77
N GLU A 23 7.03 -21.04 2.99
CA GLU A 23 8.06 -20.69 2.02
C GLU A 23 7.51 -19.76 0.92
N THR A 24 6.27 -19.97 0.51
CA THR A 24 5.60 -19.09 -0.47
C THR A 24 5.39 -17.69 0.11
N ALA A 25 5.01 -17.59 1.39
CA ALA A 25 4.88 -16.30 2.07
C ALA A 25 6.23 -15.56 2.14
N ASP A 26 7.31 -16.26 2.46
CA ASP A 26 8.65 -15.69 2.54
C ASP A 26 9.19 -15.24 1.17
N ARG A 27 9.01 -16.06 0.14
CA ARG A 27 9.36 -15.70 -1.24
C ARG A 27 8.58 -14.47 -1.72
N ALA A 28 7.28 -14.40 -1.46
CA ALA A 28 6.46 -13.24 -1.81
C ALA A 28 6.94 -11.97 -1.09
N ARG A 29 7.27 -12.06 0.20
CA ARG A 29 7.84 -10.95 0.97
C ARG A 29 9.20 -10.51 0.42
N ALA A 30 10.11 -11.44 0.16
CA ALA A 30 11.45 -11.16 -0.34
C ALA A 30 11.43 -10.53 -1.74
N LEU A 31 10.61 -11.06 -2.66
CA LEU A 31 10.45 -10.49 -4.00
C LEU A 31 9.87 -9.08 -3.93
N THR A 32 8.86 -8.87 -3.08
CA THR A 32 8.25 -7.55 -2.88
C THR A 32 9.27 -6.54 -2.35
N ALA A 33 10.08 -6.92 -1.36
CA ALA A 33 11.12 -6.05 -0.83
C ALA A 33 12.14 -5.65 -1.91
N ARG A 34 12.59 -6.61 -2.75
CA ARG A 34 13.49 -6.34 -3.88
C ARG A 34 12.88 -5.39 -4.90
N LEU A 35 11.62 -5.58 -5.25
CA LEU A 35 10.92 -4.73 -6.21
C LEU A 35 10.68 -3.32 -5.65
N LEU A 36 10.35 -3.18 -4.36
CA LEU A 36 10.20 -1.88 -3.72
C LEU A 36 11.53 -1.11 -3.60
N ALA A 37 12.66 -1.83 -3.52
CA ALA A 37 14.00 -1.24 -3.58
C ALA A 37 14.43 -0.85 -5.01
N HIS A 38 13.70 -1.27 -6.05
CA HIS A 38 14.02 -0.91 -7.43
C HIS A 38 13.93 0.61 -7.62
N PRO A 39 14.85 1.26 -8.36
CA PRO A 39 14.89 2.73 -8.49
C PRO A 39 13.59 3.39 -8.93
N LEU A 40 12.80 2.71 -9.78
CA LEU A 40 11.49 3.21 -10.23
C LEU A 40 10.41 3.25 -9.13
N LEU A 41 10.56 2.48 -8.05
CA LEU A 41 9.63 2.40 -6.93
C LEU A 41 10.24 2.91 -5.62
N ALA A 42 11.56 3.10 -5.59
CA ALA A 42 12.28 3.60 -4.44
C ALA A 42 11.69 4.94 -3.97
N GLY A 43 11.47 5.06 -2.65
CA GLY A 43 10.90 6.26 -2.04
C GLY A 43 9.37 6.43 -2.21
N ALA A 44 8.67 5.53 -2.92
CA ALA A 44 7.22 5.59 -3.04
C ALA A 44 6.49 5.34 -1.70
N GLY A 45 7.16 4.71 -0.75
CA GLY A 45 6.66 4.41 0.59
C GLY A 45 7.68 3.64 1.43
N ALA A 46 7.23 3.16 2.58
CA ALA A 46 8.03 2.39 3.52
C ALA A 46 7.28 1.14 3.98
N GLY A 47 8.02 0.10 4.40
CA GLY A 47 7.45 -1.21 4.73
C GLY A 47 7.36 -2.14 3.52
N VAL A 48 6.94 -3.39 3.76
CA VAL A 48 6.82 -4.41 2.70
C VAL A 48 5.39 -4.92 2.62
N LEU A 49 4.95 -5.65 3.66
CA LEU A 49 3.56 -6.11 3.77
C LEU A 49 2.68 -5.06 4.45
N ASP A 50 3.27 -4.30 5.36
CA ASP A 50 2.73 -3.12 6.05
C ASP A 50 2.96 -1.81 5.28
N PHE A 51 3.21 -1.91 3.97
CA PHE A 51 3.59 -0.78 3.14
C PHE A 51 2.67 0.45 3.31
N ARG A 52 3.28 1.61 3.56
CA ARG A 52 2.61 2.90 3.64
C ARG A 52 3.18 3.83 2.59
N ARG A 53 2.30 4.43 1.78
CA ARG A 53 2.69 5.42 0.77
C ARG A 53 3.29 6.65 1.43
N ARG A 54 4.27 7.25 0.75
CA ARG A 54 4.81 8.58 1.10
C ARG A 54 3.98 9.72 0.52
N SER A 55 3.20 9.47 -0.54
CA SER A 55 2.32 10.44 -1.19
C SER A 55 0.84 10.08 -1.04
N CYS A 56 -0.03 11.10 -1.01
CA CYS A 56 -1.46 10.91 -0.90
C CYS A 56 -2.08 10.57 -2.26
N CYS A 57 -2.78 9.43 -2.35
CA CYS A 57 -3.50 9.02 -3.56
C CYS A 57 -4.85 9.73 -3.77
N LEU A 58 -5.27 10.59 -2.83
CA LEU A 58 -6.53 11.35 -2.86
C LEU A 58 -7.81 10.53 -3.02
N TYR A 59 -7.77 9.20 -2.85
CA TYR A 59 -8.95 8.34 -2.95
C TYR A 59 -10.11 8.77 -2.03
N TYR A 60 -9.79 9.37 -0.89
CA TYR A 60 -10.79 9.90 0.05
C TYR A 60 -11.65 11.05 -0.53
N ARG A 61 -11.24 11.68 -1.64
CA ARG A 61 -12.00 12.76 -2.29
C ARG A 61 -13.13 12.23 -3.16
N VAL A 62 -13.13 10.95 -3.51
CA VAL A 62 -14.20 10.34 -4.32
C VAL A 62 -15.47 10.21 -3.47
N PRO A 63 -16.69 10.47 -4.00
CA PRO A 63 -17.92 10.23 -3.26
C PRO A 63 -18.01 8.79 -2.73
N GLY A 64 -18.29 8.62 -1.43
CA GLY A 64 -18.25 7.31 -0.77
C GLY A 64 -16.84 6.73 -0.57
N GLY A 65 -15.79 7.46 -0.94
CA GLY A 65 -14.41 7.07 -0.79
C GLY A 65 -13.91 7.14 0.66
N GLY A 66 -13.00 6.23 1.02
CA GLY A 66 -12.29 6.21 2.29
C GLY A 66 -10.80 6.45 2.12
N VAL A 67 -10.02 6.16 3.16
CA VAL A 67 -8.57 6.02 3.00
C VAL A 67 -8.26 4.72 2.26
N CYS A 68 -7.28 4.73 1.36
CA CYS A 68 -6.83 3.49 0.73
C CYS A 68 -6.04 2.62 1.74
N GLY A 69 -5.88 1.33 1.43
CA GLY A 69 -5.20 0.38 2.32
C GLY A 69 -3.74 0.74 2.66
N ASP A 70 -3.07 1.51 1.81
CA ASP A 70 -1.69 1.98 2.01
C ASP A 70 -1.60 3.49 2.29
N CYS A 71 -2.70 4.12 2.71
CA CYS A 71 -2.78 5.58 2.81
C CYS A 71 -1.70 6.13 3.76
N CYS A 72 -1.14 7.29 3.44
CA CYS A 72 -0.24 8.00 4.34
C CYS A 72 -0.94 8.50 5.62
N PHE A 73 -2.28 8.59 5.60
CA PHE A 73 -3.10 8.98 6.75
C PHE A 73 -3.86 7.77 7.31
N ALA A 74 -3.92 7.69 8.66
CA ALA A 74 -4.72 6.68 9.35
C ALA A 74 -6.24 6.94 9.22
N ARG A 75 -6.63 8.20 8.99
CA ARG A 75 -8.02 8.63 8.74
C ARG A 75 -8.02 9.72 7.68
N ALA A 76 -9.12 9.89 6.95
CA ALA A 76 -9.19 10.94 5.93
C ALA A 76 -8.93 12.30 6.60
N PRO A 77 -8.02 13.13 6.06
CA PRO A 77 -7.83 14.48 6.57
C PRO A 77 -9.15 15.23 6.41
N ARG A 78 -9.55 15.98 7.43
CA ARG A 78 -10.75 16.83 7.32
C ARG A 78 -10.51 17.80 6.17
N SER A 79 -11.48 17.94 5.26
CA SER A 79 -11.45 19.00 4.27
C SER A 79 -11.31 20.32 5.01
N SER A 80 -10.22 21.05 4.76
CA SER A 80 -10.10 22.41 5.27
C SER A 80 -11.26 23.21 4.67
N ALA A 81 -12.06 23.88 5.50
CA ALA A 81 -13.22 24.68 5.08
C ALA A 81 -12.89 25.87 4.14
N ARG A 82 -11.65 25.97 3.63
CA ARG A 82 -11.10 27.10 2.87
C ARG A 82 -10.36 26.71 1.59
N GLY A 83 -10.69 25.61 0.95
CA GLY A 83 -10.11 25.32 -0.36
C GLY A 83 -11.02 24.45 -1.21
N SER A 84 -11.62 25.06 -2.24
CA SER A 84 -11.98 24.31 -3.44
C SER A 84 -10.69 23.66 -3.94
N SER A 85 -10.55 22.37 -3.68
CA SER A 85 -9.63 21.60 -4.46
C SER A 85 -10.25 21.58 -5.86
N GLY A 86 -9.58 22.24 -6.81
CA GLY A 86 -10.04 22.34 -8.20
C GLY A 86 -10.41 21.02 -8.84
#